data_AF-A0A9E4L671-F1
#
_entry.id   AF-A0A9E4L671-F1
#
_cell.length_a   1.000
_cell.length_b   1.000
_cell.length_c   1.000
_cell.angle_alpha   90.00
_cell.angle_beta   90.00
_cell.angle_gamma   90.00
#
_symmetry.space_group_name_H-M   'P 1'
#
loop_
_entity.id
_entity.type
_entity.pdbx_description
1 polymer ?
#
loop_
_entity_poly.entity_id
_entity_poly.type
_entity_poly.pdbx_seq_one_letter_code
_entity_poly.pdbx_strand_id
1 'polypeptide(L)'
;MKTIQHTNTLFSYDGPQVFEAQDATGGQYIAVAVEAQNGLDRYLVAGVGPERLRQFRAGLLDLRSLLVEAGTEEWYLTTPAAGLDQPLMLVPQHKSIEASGFLPDEGFVLHDAPPNQGEPGR
;
A
#
# COMPACT_ATOMS: atom_id res chain seq x y z
N MET A 1 -8.69 15.59 -10.60
CA MET A 1 -8.21 15.16 -9.26
C MET A 1 -8.68 13.73 -9.06
N LYS A 2 -7.80 12.81 -8.68
CA LYS A 2 -8.16 11.39 -8.44
C LYS A 2 -8.39 11.17 -6.95
N THR A 3 -9.37 10.35 -6.61
CA THR A 3 -9.68 10.01 -5.21
C THR A 3 -9.92 8.52 -5.12
N ILE A 4 -9.29 7.87 -4.15
CA ILE A 4 -9.50 6.45 -3.88
C ILE A 4 -10.26 6.29 -2.57
N GLN A 5 -11.05 5.23 -2.49
CA GLN A 5 -11.66 4.79 -1.25
C GLN A 5 -10.94 3.55 -0.77
N HIS A 6 -10.58 3.54 0.52
CA HIS A 6 -10.12 2.34 1.20
C HIS A 6 -11.19 1.25 1.08
N THR A 7 -10.80 0.07 0.61
CA THR A 7 -11.73 -1.06 0.43
C THR A 7 -11.38 -2.21 1.35
N ASN A 8 -10.11 -2.53 1.48
CA ASN A 8 -9.68 -3.68 2.25
C ASN A 8 -8.30 -3.44 2.86
N THR A 9 -8.13 -3.72 4.14
CA THR A 9 -6.81 -3.68 4.78
C THR A 9 -6.15 -5.04 4.63
N LEU A 10 -5.00 -5.07 3.94
CA LEU A 10 -4.26 -6.30 3.69
C LEU A 10 -3.35 -6.67 4.86
N PHE A 11 -2.80 -5.67 5.56
CA PHE A 11 -1.87 -5.87 6.67
C PHE A 11 -1.99 -4.76 7.71
N SER A 12 -2.05 -5.14 8.98
CA SER A 12 -1.99 -4.25 10.14
C SER A 12 -1.21 -4.93 11.27
N TYR A 13 0.03 -4.52 11.50
CA TYR A 13 0.78 -4.88 12.71
C TYR A 13 1.59 -3.67 13.14
N ASP A 14 1.23 -3.06 14.28
CA ASP A 14 1.90 -1.97 15.04
C ASP A 14 2.96 -1.15 14.27
N GLY A 15 2.61 -0.66 13.07
CA GLY A 15 3.60 -0.36 12.02
C GLY A 15 2.94 -0.21 10.64
N PRO A 16 3.72 -0.21 9.53
CA PRO A 16 3.26 0.30 8.24
C PRO A 16 2.01 -0.44 7.74
N GLN A 17 0.88 0.26 7.70
CA GLN A 17 -0.38 -0.29 7.24
C GLN A 17 -0.38 -0.38 5.70
N VAL A 18 -0.70 -1.58 5.19
CA VAL A 18 -0.87 -1.82 3.77
C VAL A 18 -2.34 -2.09 3.51
N PHE A 19 -2.93 -1.34 2.59
CA PHE A 19 -4.33 -1.50 2.24
C PHE A 19 -4.58 -1.36 0.74
N GLU A 20 -5.61 -2.04 0.29
CA GLU A 20 -6.19 -1.91 -1.04
C GLU A 20 -7.19 -0.76 -1.05
N ALA A 21 -7.19 -0.04 -2.16
CA ALA A 21 -8.12 1.02 -2.42
C ALA A 21 -8.61 0.95 -3.87
N GLN A 22 -9.78 1.52 -4.10
CA GLN A 22 -10.38 1.57 -5.42
C GLN A 22 -10.78 3.00 -5.78
N ASP A 23 -10.58 3.36 -7.04
CA ASP A 23 -11.12 4.61 -7.59
C ASP A 23 -12.55 4.39 -8.12
N ALA A 24 -13.33 5.45 -8.29
CA ALA A 24 -14.70 5.41 -8.81
C ALA A 24 -14.82 4.74 -10.20
N THR A 25 -13.73 4.67 -10.96
CA THR A 25 -13.65 3.99 -12.27
C THR A 25 -13.45 2.47 -12.16
N GLY A 26 -13.26 1.93 -10.96
CA GLY A 26 -12.98 0.51 -10.71
C GLY A 26 -11.49 0.15 -10.73
N GLY A 27 -10.60 1.13 -10.95
CA GLY A 27 -9.15 0.93 -10.89
C GLY A 27 -8.70 0.52 -9.49
N GLN A 28 -7.81 -0.48 -9.42
CA GLN A 28 -7.26 -0.98 -8.17
C GLN A 28 -5.95 -0.27 -7.83
N TYR A 29 -5.80 0.06 -6.56
CA TYR A 29 -4.65 0.75 -6.03
C TYR A 29 -4.20 0.06 -4.76
N ILE A 30 -2.89 0.02 -4.55
CA ILE A 30 -2.32 -0.41 -3.27
C ILE A 30 -1.70 0.79 -2.59
N ALA A 31 -1.99 0.95 -1.30
CA ALA A 31 -1.46 1.99 -0.45
C ALA A 31 -0.59 1.38 0.64
N VAL A 32 0.59 1.96 0.88
CA VAL A 32 1.50 1.60 1.97
C VAL A 32 1.77 2.83 2.83
N ALA A 33 1.70 2.67 4.16
CA ALA A 33 2.13 3.73 5.08
C ALA A 33 3.65 3.97 4.92
N VAL A 34 4.02 5.23 4.74
CA VAL A 34 5.41 5.69 4.65
C VAL A 34 5.66 6.72 5.76
N GLU A 35 6.89 7.23 5.87
CA GLU A 35 7.26 8.20 6.88
C GLU A 35 6.26 9.37 6.96
N ALA A 36 5.69 9.56 8.15
CA ALA A 36 4.77 10.65 8.42
C ALA A 36 5.47 11.99 8.21
N GLN A 37 4.81 12.92 7.52
CA GLN A 37 5.35 14.24 7.24
C GLN A 37 4.51 15.29 7.98
N ASN A 38 5.17 16.13 8.79
CA ASN A 38 4.50 17.14 9.63
C ASN A 38 3.46 16.56 10.62
N GLY A 39 3.68 15.34 11.12
CA GLY A 39 2.76 14.68 12.03
C GLY A 39 1.48 14.15 11.38
N LEU A 40 1.42 14.13 10.04
CA LEU A 40 0.36 13.47 9.29
C LEU A 40 0.88 12.17 8.69
N ASP A 41 0.15 11.09 8.91
CA ASP A 41 0.40 9.82 8.25
C ASP A 41 0.33 9.99 6.73
N ARG A 42 1.35 9.49 6.05
CA ARG A 42 1.44 9.57 4.60
C ARG A 42 1.42 8.17 4.05
N TYR A 43 0.73 8.01 2.93
CA TYR A 43 0.61 6.74 2.27
C TYR A 43 1.06 6.89 0.83
N LEU A 44 1.91 5.98 0.42
CA LEU A 44 2.32 5.84 -0.96
C LEU A 44 1.34 4.91 -1.66
N VAL A 45 0.77 5.40 -2.75
CA VAL A 45 -0.26 4.71 -3.51
C VAL A 45 0.24 4.45 -4.91
N ALA A 46 0.22 3.21 -5.36
CA ALA A 46 0.51 2.87 -6.74
C ALA A 46 -0.71 2.20 -7.40
N GLY A 47 -0.97 2.55 -8.66
CA GLY A 47 -1.99 1.86 -9.44
C GLY A 47 -1.48 0.46 -9.78
N VAL A 48 -2.19 -0.57 -9.34
CA VAL A 48 -1.77 -1.96 -9.55
C VAL A 48 -2.78 -2.71 -10.39
N GLY A 49 -2.26 -3.48 -11.35
CA GLY A 49 -3.08 -4.40 -12.13
C GLY A 49 -3.58 -5.58 -11.29
N PRO A 50 -4.72 -6.20 -11.67
CA PRO A 50 -5.31 -7.31 -10.94
C PRO A 50 -4.39 -8.53 -10.86
N GLU A 51 -3.51 -8.76 -11.84
CA GLU A 51 -2.51 -9.83 -11.79
C GLU A 51 -1.45 -9.61 -10.71
N ARG A 52 -0.82 -8.44 -10.70
CA ARG A 52 0.22 -8.10 -9.71
C ARG A 52 -0.34 -8.13 -8.28
N LEU A 53 -1.55 -7.60 -8.08
CA LEU A 53 -2.22 -7.64 -6.78
C LEU A 53 -2.47 -9.08 -6.32
N ARG A 54 -2.85 -9.99 -7.21
CA ARG A 54 -2.97 -11.42 -6.89
C ARG A 54 -1.62 -12.04 -6.52
N GLN A 55 -0.53 -11.71 -7.21
CA GLN A 55 0.80 -12.23 -6.88
C GLN A 55 1.27 -11.76 -5.50
N PHE A 56 1.04 -10.48 -5.16
CA PHE A 56 1.33 -9.94 -3.84
C PHE A 56 0.48 -10.62 -2.75
N ARG A 57 -0.82 -10.80 -2.98
CA ARG A 57 -1.71 -11.54 -2.07
C ARG A 57 -1.33 -13.01 -1.91
N ALA A 58 -0.70 -13.61 -2.91
CA ALA A 58 -0.17 -14.96 -2.85
C ALA A 58 1.19 -15.04 -2.14
N GLY A 59 1.80 -13.90 -1.77
CA GLY A 59 3.16 -13.84 -1.22
C GLY A 59 4.26 -14.18 -2.23
N LEU A 60 3.93 -14.16 -3.53
CA LEU A 60 4.86 -14.46 -4.64
C LEU A 60 5.61 -13.22 -5.12
N LEU A 61 5.13 -12.04 -4.74
CA LEU A 61 5.71 -10.75 -5.09
C LEU A 61 5.89 -9.95 -3.80
N ASP A 62 7.02 -9.28 -3.65
CA ASP A 62 7.28 -8.38 -2.54
C ASP A 62 6.68 -6.99 -2.80
N LEU A 63 6.31 -6.30 -1.72
CA LEU A 63 5.67 -4.99 -1.78
C LEU A 63 6.59 -3.96 -2.46
N ARG A 64 7.89 -4.02 -2.21
CA ARG A 64 8.87 -3.11 -2.80
C ARG A 64 8.90 -3.27 -4.33
N SER A 65 9.06 -4.48 -4.85
CA SER A 65 9.06 -4.77 -6.29
C SER A 65 7.72 -4.38 -6.92
N LEU A 66 6.60 -4.69 -6.27
CA LEU A 66 5.27 -4.28 -6.72
C LEU A 66 5.20 -2.75 -6.89
N LEU A 67 5.67 -2.01 -5.90
CA LEU A 67 5.66 -0.55 -5.89
C LEU A 67 6.65 0.05 -6.89
N VAL A 68 7.84 -0.53 -7.04
CA VAL A 68 8.83 -0.09 -8.02
C VAL A 68 8.27 -0.28 -9.43
N GLU A 69 7.74 -1.46 -9.74
CA GLU A 69 7.14 -1.74 -11.03
C GLU A 69 5.92 -0.84 -11.32
N ALA A 70 4.98 -0.75 -10.37
CA ALA A 70 3.78 0.08 -10.53
C ALA A 70 4.10 1.57 -10.56
N GLY A 71 5.06 2.02 -9.74
CA GLY A 71 5.53 3.40 -9.69
C GLY A 71 6.47 3.78 -10.82
N THR A 72 6.85 2.83 -11.69
CA THR A 72 7.50 3.13 -12.97
C THR A 72 6.48 3.69 -13.97
N GLU A 73 5.23 3.25 -13.90
CA GLU A 73 4.14 3.76 -14.75
C GLU A 73 3.56 5.05 -14.16
N GLU A 74 2.94 4.97 -12.98
CA GLU A 74 2.34 6.13 -12.31
C GLU A 74 2.10 5.81 -10.82
N TRP A 75 2.64 6.65 -9.92
CA TRP A 75 2.38 6.55 -8.49
C TRP A 75 1.93 7.89 -7.90
N TYR A 76 1.35 7.78 -6.73
CA TYR A 76 0.63 8.85 -6.06
C TYR A 76 0.97 8.86 -4.57
N LEU A 77 0.77 10.00 -3.94
CA LEU A 77 0.83 10.14 -2.49
C LEU A 77 -0.54 10.57 -1.98
N THR A 78 -0.94 10.03 -0.84
CA THR A 78 -2.13 10.47 -0.12
C THR A 78 -1.83 10.70 1.35
N THR A 79 -2.62 11.59 1.95
CA THR A 79 -2.51 11.98 3.35
C THR A 79 -3.92 12.05 3.93
N PRO A 80 -4.37 11.06 4.71
CA PRO A 80 -5.67 11.09 5.39
C PRO A 80 -5.67 12.18 6.47
N ALA A 81 -6.17 13.37 6.14
CA ALA A 81 -6.33 14.45 7.11
C ALA A 81 -7.43 14.15 8.16
N ALA A 82 -8.40 13.31 7.81
CA ALA A 82 -9.58 13.01 8.63
C ALA A 82 -9.86 11.50 8.77
N GLY A 83 -8.83 10.67 8.57
CA GLY A 83 -8.92 9.21 8.62
C GLY A 83 -9.14 8.54 7.26
N LEU A 84 -9.07 7.20 7.25
CA LEU A 84 -9.18 6.34 6.05
C LEU A 84 -10.63 6.12 5.58
N ASP A 85 -11.62 6.52 6.38
CA ASP A 85 -13.06 6.39 6.08
C ASP A 85 -13.53 7.37 4.99
N GLN A 86 -12.76 8.43 4.75
CA GLN A 86 -13.05 9.44 3.73
C GLN A 86 -12.28 9.18 2.43
N PRO A 87 -12.82 9.63 1.28
CA PRO A 87 -12.11 9.54 0.00
C PRO A 87 -10.76 10.24 0.08
N LEU A 88 -9.71 9.47 -0.16
CA LEU A 88 -8.32 9.87 -0.07
C LEU A 88 -7.90 10.56 -1.36
N MET A 89 -7.42 11.79 -1.26
CA MET A 89 -6.94 12.55 -2.43
C MET A 89 -5.58 12.04 -2.89
N LEU A 90 -5.52 11.57 -4.14
CA LEU A 90 -4.27 11.13 -4.76
C LEU A 90 -3.54 12.32 -5.39
N VAL A 91 -2.29 12.52 -4.97
CA VAL A 91 -1.38 13.51 -5.54
C VAL A 91 -0.38 12.78 -6.43
N PRO A 92 -0.48 12.88 -7.77
CA PRO A 92 0.44 12.21 -8.68
C PRO A 92 1.86 12.73 -8.49
N GLN A 93 2.82 11.81 -8.55
CA GLN A 93 4.23 12.14 -8.43
C GLN A 93 4.93 11.84 -9.76
N HIS A 94 5.66 12.83 -10.26
CA HIS A 94 6.38 12.74 -11.54
C HIS A 94 7.84 12.27 -11.38
N LYS A 95 8.26 11.96 -10.14
CA LYS A 95 9.61 11.48 -9.84
C LYS A 95 9.60 9.96 -9.79
N SER A 96 10.73 9.31 -10.03
CA SER A 96 10.84 7.86 -9.82
C SER A 96 10.62 7.52 -8.34
N ILE A 97 9.81 6.50 -8.08
CA ILE A 97 9.54 6.02 -6.72
C ILE A 97 10.83 5.59 -5.99
N GLU A 98 11.78 4.98 -6.72
CA GLU A 98 13.10 4.58 -6.20
C GLU A 98 13.93 5.78 -5.72
N ALA A 99 13.85 6.90 -6.45
CA ALA A 99 14.53 8.13 -6.08
C ALA A 99 13.83 8.87 -4.93
N SER A 100 12.64 8.42 -4.54
CA SER A 100 11.86 9.09 -3.50
C SER A 100 12.26 8.70 -2.08
N GLY A 101 12.95 7.57 -1.90
CA GLY A 101 13.38 7.09 -0.58
C GLY A 101 12.25 6.57 0.33
N PHE A 102 11.00 6.57 -0.13
CA PHE A 102 9.84 6.09 0.62
C PHE A 102 9.51 4.61 0.40
N LEU A 103 10.41 3.87 -0.26
CA LEU A 103 10.18 2.46 -0.49
C LEU A 103 10.32 1.69 0.83
N PRO A 104 9.41 0.75 1.12
CA PRO A 104 9.58 -0.15 2.25
C PRO A 104 10.83 -1.02 2.08
N ASP A 105 11.29 -1.58 3.20
CA ASP A 105 12.41 -2.53 3.19
C ASP A 105 12.18 -3.69 2.21
N GLU A 106 13.28 -4.19 1.66
CA GLU A 106 13.26 -5.35 0.76
C GLU A 106 12.74 -6.60 1.49
N GLY A 107 11.91 -7.40 0.81
CA GLY A 107 11.44 -8.68 1.35
C GLY A 107 10.12 -8.62 2.12
N PHE A 108 9.43 -7.47 2.16
CA PHE A 108 8.08 -7.40 2.72
C PHE A 108 7.10 -8.16 1.82
N VAL A 109 6.74 -9.37 2.22
CA VAL A 109 5.69 -10.20 1.60
C VAL A 109 4.55 -10.38 2.58
N LEU A 110 3.32 -10.40 2.06
CA LEU A 110 2.10 -10.59 2.85
C LEU A 110 2.04 -11.95 3.58
N HIS A 111 2.99 -12.85 3.28
CA HIS A 111 3.09 -14.19 3.87
C HIS A 111 3.65 -14.22 5.30
N ASP A 112 3.98 -13.08 5.91
CA ASP A 112 4.18 -13.03 7.37
C ASP A 112 2.81 -12.95 8.08
N ALA A 113 1.97 -13.95 7.84
CA ALA A 113 1.06 -14.36 8.89
C ALA A 113 1.96 -15.01 9.95
N PRO A 114 1.98 -14.54 11.22
CA PRO A 114 2.41 -15.44 12.27
C PRO A 114 1.56 -16.71 12.10
N PRO A 115 2.18 -17.90 12.03
CA PRO A 115 1.39 -19.12 12.15
C PRO A 115 0.61 -18.94 13.43
N ASN A 116 -0.71 -18.89 13.29
CA ASN A 116 -1.68 -19.11 14.33
C ASN A 116 -1.00 -19.62 15.61
N GLN A 117 -0.81 -18.77 16.63
CA GLN A 117 -0.66 -19.27 18.00
C GLN A 117 -2.01 -19.86 18.39
N GLY A 118 -2.41 -20.94 17.70
CA GLY A 118 -2.98 -22.06 18.41
C GLY A 118 -1.85 -22.55 19.28
N GLU A 119 -1.93 -22.24 20.57
CA GLU A 119 -1.32 -23.10 21.56
C GLU A 119 -2.16 -24.39 21.63
N PRO A 120 -1.64 -25.55 21.22
CA PRO A 120 -2.09 -26.81 21.78
C PRO A 120 -1.19 -27.18 22.95
N GLY A 121 -1.78 -27.33 24.13
CA GLY A 121 -1.16 -27.93 25.31
C GLY A 121 -1.02 -26.94 26.47
N ARG A 122 -1.62 -27.14 27.63
CA ARG A 122 -1.91 -28.40 28.34
C ARG A 122 -3.17 -28.28 29.19
#